data_AF-A0A517XSN6-F1
#
_entry.id   AF-A0A517XSN6-F1
#
_cell.length_a   1.000
_cell.length_b   1.000
_cell.length_c   1.000
_cell.angle_alpha   90.00
_cell.angle_beta   90.00
_cell.angle_gamma   90.00
#
_symmetry.space_group_name_H-M   'P 1'
#
loop_
_entity.id
_entity.type
_entity.pdbx_description
1 polymer ?
#
loop_
_entity_poly.entity_id
_entity_poly.type
_entity_poly.pdbx_seq_one_letter_code
_entity_poly.pdbx_strand_id
1 'polypeptide(L)'
;MNAAATVSTAGAELANKIARLVEERGWNQEDFARISKLNRHTVRQILLGGEKRRLRNATVSQCATALGLTVTELRNLPLERLLPRMHGKPPADEEALKLLYERATLPDLTGWLDRNKDRAATLHSEEVQELLDMQAPNGPLEKFGVENCVELLERRRKLVCQVREIAGTEYLDLVEQLVRLVYDKVKGPRRC
;
A
#
# COMPACT_ATOMS: atom_id res chain seq x y z
N MET A 1 20.96 -15.95 36.67
CA MET A 1 21.57 -15.13 35.58
C MET A 1 20.91 -15.54 34.26
N ASN A 2 20.64 -14.60 33.34
CA ASN A 2 20.22 -14.79 31.91
C ASN A 2 18.82 -14.34 31.44
N ALA A 3 18.21 -13.30 32.03
CA ALA A 3 17.04 -12.62 31.41
C ALA A 3 17.41 -11.41 30.53
N ALA A 4 18.63 -10.85 30.67
CA ALA A 4 19.04 -9.63 29.96
C ALA A 4 19.56 -9.88 28.53
N ALA A 5 20.09 -11.08 28.23
CA ALA A 5 20.71 -11.39 26.95
C ALA A 5 19.70 -11.60 25.81
N THR A 6 18.63 -12.38 26.05
CA THR A 6 17.53 -12.66 25.10
C THR A 6 16.73 -11.42 24.69
N VAL A 7 16.72 -10.44 25.58
CA VAL A 7 16.01 -9.17 25.45
C VAL A 7 16.74 -8.23 24.46
N SER A 8 18.08 -8.29 24.42
CA SER A 8 18.91 -7.42 23.56
C SER A 8 18.96 -7.89 22.10
N THR A 9 18.90 -9.20 21.86
CA THR A 9 18.91 -9.81 20.51
C THR A 9 17.64 -9.50 19.73
N ALA A 10 16.47 -9.59 20.35
CA ALA A 10 15.19 -9.30 19.71
C ALA A 10 15.06 -7.85 19.18
N GLY A 11 15.74 -6.89 19.82
CA GLY A 11 15.77 -5.50 19.36
C GLY A 11 16.65 -5.29 18.13
N ALA A 12 17.79 -5.98 18.07
CA ALA A 12 18.70 -5.96 16.92
C ALA A 12 18.13 -6.74 15.73
N GLU A 13 17.46 -7.87 15.98
CA GLU A 13 16.73 -8.64 14.96
C GLU A 13 15.62 -7.81 14.31
N LEU A 14 14.87 -7.05 15.10
CA LEU A 14 13.84 -6.15 14.58
C LEU A 14 14.43 -5.03 13.72
N ALA A 15 15.56 -4.45 14.12
CA ALA A 15 16.25 -3.43 13.33
C ALA A 15 16.74 -3.98 11.98
N ASN A 16 17.38 -5.15 11.99
CA ASN A 16 17.84 -5.83 10.78
C ASN A 16 16.69 -6.19 9.84
N LYS A 17 15.56 -6.61 10.41
CA LYS A 17 14.34 -6.89 9.66
C LYS A 17 13.78 -5.64 9.01
N ILE A 18 13.70 -4.52 9.72
CA ILE A 18 13.30 -3.23 9.15
C ILE A 18 14.27 -2.81 8.04
N ALA A 19 15.58 -2.99 8.23
CA ALA A 19 16.58 -2.65 7.22
C ALA A 19 16.39 -3.43 5.91
N ARG A 20 16.17 -4.75 5.99
CA ARG A 20 15.84 -5.57 4.81
C ARG A 20 14.56 -5.12 4.13
N LEU A 21 13.51 -4.80 4.90
CA LEU A 21 12.24 -4.32 4.33
C LEU A 21 12.41 -2.97 3.60
N VAL A 22 13.29 -2.10 4.09
CA VAL A 22 13.62 -0.81 3.45
C VAL A 22 14.41 -1.02 2.15
N GLU A 23 15.37 -1.95 2.17
CA GLU A 23 16.18 -2.33 1.00
C GLU A 23 15.32 -2.94 -0.12
N GLU A 24 14.40 -3.85 0.22
CA GLU A 24 13.46 -4.45 -0.73
C GLU A 24 12.51 -3.43 -1.38
N ARG A 25 12.22 -2.31 -0.70
CA ARG A 25 11.50 -1.17 -1.29
C ARG A 25 12.36 -0.26 -2.17
N GLY A 26 13.68 -0.47 -2.23
CA GLY A 26 14.62 0.36 -2.95
C GLY A 26 14.83 1.75 -2.33
N TRP A 27 14.52 1.91 -1.04
CA TRP A 27 14.65 3.20 -0.35
C TRP A 27 16.05 3.42 0.19
N ASN A 28 16.59 4.62 -0.02
CA ASN A 28 17.84 5.05 0.62
C ASN A 28 17.57 5.65 2.03
N GLN A 29 18.64 6.01 2.76
CA GLN A 29 18.52 6.54 4.12
C GLN A 29 17.70 7.84 4.20
N GLU A 30 17.77 8.69 3.18
CA GLU A 30 17.05 9.96 3.15
C GLU A 30 15.56 9.76 2.84
N ASP A 31 15.24 8.88 1.90
CA ASP A 31 13.87 8.49 1.59
C ASP A 31 13.18 7.88 2.80
N PHE A 32 13.85 6.94 3.47
CA PHE A 32 13.27 6.31 4.64
C PHE A 32 13.11 7.30 5.80
N ALA A 33 14.07 8.20 6.02
CA ALA A 33 13.93 9.26 7.05
C ALA A 33 12.76 10.19 6.77
N ARG A 34 12.56 10.58 5.50
CA ARG A 34 11.45 11.43 5.06
C ARG A 34 10.09 10.75 5.29
N ILE A 35 9.95 9.48 4.87
CA ILE A 35 8.68 8.75 4.93
C ILE A 35 8.33 8.34 6.37
N SER A 36 9.31 7.89 7.16
CA SER A 36 9.10 7.49 8.56
C SER A 36 9.07 8.65 9.55
N LYS A 37 9.42 9.86 9.12
CA LYS A 37 9.57 11.05 9.98
C LYS A 37 10.58 10.82 11.12
N LEU A 38 11.56 9.95 10.90
CA LEU A 38 12.63 9.65 11.84
C LEU A 38 13.85 10.56 11.61
N ASN A 39 14.59 10.81 12.68
CA ASN A 39 15.87 11.51 12.58
C ASN A 39 16.85 10.69 11.74
N ARG A 40 17.58 11.34 10.82
CA ARG A 40 18.62 10.72 9.98
C ARG A 40 19.63 9.89 10.79
N HIS A 41 19.98 10.33 12.00
CA HIS A 41 20.87 9.57 12.88
C HIS A 41 20.24 8.24 13.33
N THR A 42 18.95 8.26 13.69
CA THR A 42 18.19 7.07 14.08
C THR A 42 18.04 6.10 12.90
N VAL A 43 17.75 6.63 11.70
CA VAL A 43 17.68 5.81 10.48
C VAL A 43 19.01 5.15 10.18
N ARG A 44 20.12 5.90 10.27
CA ARG A 44 21.46 5.35 10.09
C ARG A 44 21.74 4.22 11.08
N GLN A 45 21.33 4.38 12.35
CA GLN A 45 21.47 3.32 13.35
C GLN A 45 20.64 2.08 13.05
N ILE A 46 19.44 2.23 12.49
CA ILE A 46 18.58 1.09 12.10
C ILE A 46 19.18 0.34 10.89
N LEU A 47 19.63 1.08 9.87
CA LEU A 47 20.05 0.50 8.59
C LEU A 47 21.48 -0.04 8.60
N LEU A 48 22.41 0.61 9.32
CA LEU A 48 23.81 0.17 9.40
C LEU A 48 24.10 -0.77 10.59
N GLY A 49 23.06 -1.18 11.32
CA GLY A 49 23.24 -2.06 12.49
C GLY A 49 24.03 -1.38 13.62
N GLY A 50 23.59 -0.18 14.03
CA GLY A 50 24.15 0.53 15.17
C GLY A 50 24.06 -0.27 16.48
N GLU A 51 24.82 0.13 17.50
CA GLU A 51 24.93 -0.55 18.80
C GLU A 51 23.59 -1.13 19.28
N LYS A 52 23.65 -2.36 19.82
CA LYS A 52 22.60 -3.29 20.29
C LYS A 52 21.54 -2.68 21.25
N ARG A 53 20.98 -1.53 20.90
CA ARG A 53 20.01 -0.78 21.66
C ARG A 53 18.64 -1.10 21.10
N ARG A 54 17.75 -1.48 22.01
CA ARG A 54 16.34 -1.70 21.69
C ARG A 54 15.74 -0.46 21.06
N LEU A 55 15.10 -0.63 19.91
CA LEU A 55 14.28 0.40 19.30
C LEU A 55 13.16 0.79 20.26
N ARG A 56 12.97 2.10 20.46
CA ARG A 56 11.86 2.62 21.27
C ARG A 56 10.54 2.26 20.57
N ASN A 57 9.49 1.99 21.33
CA ASN A 57 8.18 1.66 20.75
C ASN A 57 7.67 2.73 19.79
N ALA A 58 7.92 4.02 20.08
CA ALA A 58 7.59 5.12 19.17
C ALA A 58 8.29 4.99 17.81
N THR A 59 9.59 4.64 17.81
CA THR A 59 10.38 4.42 16.58
C THR A 59 9.86 3.21 15.80
N VAL A 60 9.51 2.13 16.50
CA VAL A 60 8.94 0.93 15.87
C VAL A 60 7.58 1.25 15.23
N SER A 61 6.73 2.01 15.90
CA SER A 61 5.44 2.46 15.35
C SER A 61 5.64 3.31 14.09
N GLN A 62 6.59 4.24 14.10
CA GLN A 62 6.90 5.07 12.94
C GLN A 62 7.44 4.25 11.75
N CYS A 63 8.29 3.25 12.02
CA CYS A 63 8.76 2.33 10.98
C CYS A 63 7.62 1.47 10.43
N ALA A 64 6.76 0.93 11.30
CA ALA A 64 5.61 0.12 10.90
C ALA A 64 4.67 0.93 9.99
N THR A 65 4.32 2.15 10.40
CA THR A 65 3.50 3.05 9.60
C THR A 65 4.14 3.39 8.25
N ALA A 66 5.45 3.67 8.21
CA ALA A 66 6.18 3.95 6.97
C ALA A 66 6.18 2.76 5.99
N LEU A 67 6.27 1.54 6.53
CA LEU A 67 6.26 0.30 5.76
C LEU A 67 4.83 -0.16 5.41
N GLY A 68 3.80 0.53 5.87
CA GLY A 68 2.39 0.15 5.66
C GLY A 68 1.96 -1.09 6.46
N LEU A 69 2.61 -1.35 7.60
CA LEU A 69 2.38 -2.50 8.47
C LEU A 69 1.91 -2.05 9.86
N THR A 70 1.25 -2.95 10.60
CA THR A 70 1.02 -2.76 12.04
C THR A 70 2.26 -3.13 12.85
N VAL A 71 2.39 -2.57 14.07
CA VAL A 71 3.47 -2.92 15.00
C VAL A 71 3.47 -4.41 15.34
N THR A 72 2.28 -5.01 15.45
CA THR A 72 2.10 -6.44 15.74
C THR A 72 2.63 -7.30 14.61
N GLU A 73 2.30 -6.97 13.36
CA GLU A 73 2.82 -7.68 12.17
C GLU A 73 4.33 -7.54 12.06
N LEU A 74 4.84 -6.31 12.22
CA LEU A 74 6.27 -6.03 12.13
C LEU A 74 7.07 -6.81 13.20
N ARG A 75 6.49 -7.08 14.37
CA ARG A 75 7.15 -7.87 15.43
C ARG A 75 7.01 -9.38 15.24
N ASN A 76 5.86 -9.86 14.79
CA ASN A 76 5.50 -11.28 14.92
C ASN A 76 5.54 -12.07 13.61
N LEU A 77 5.42 -11.42 12.45
CA LEU A 77 5.42 -12.12 11.15
C LEU A 77 6.83 -12.21 10.57
N PRO A 78 7.25 -13.34 9.96
CA PRO A 78 8.56 -13.43 9.33
C PRO A 78 8.65 -12.53 8.09
N LEU A 79 9.88 -12.17 7.68
CA LEU A 79 10.17 -11.19 6.61
C LEU A 79 9.40 -11.52 5.32
N GLU A 80 9.39 -12.80 4.95
CA GLU A 80 8.81 -13.35 3.73
C GLU A 80 7.29 -13.11 3.66
N ARG A 81 6.61 -13.10 4.81
CA ARG A 81 5.15 -12.83 4.90
C ARG A 81 4.80 -11.34 5.00
N LEU A 82 5.81 -10.49 5.20
CA LEU A 82 5.64 -9.04 5.25
C LEU A 82 5.79 -8.40 3.87
N LEU A 83 6.65 -8.95 3.00
CA LEU A 83 6.87 -8.41 1.65
C LEU A 83 5.57 -8.25 0.84
N PRO A 84 4.66 -9.25 0.76
CA PRO A 84 3.40 -9.11 0.03
C PRO A 84 2.47 -8.05 0.64
N ARG A 85 2.48 -7.90 1.97
CA ARG A 85 1.62 -6.98 2.73
C ARG A 85 2.13 -5.54 2.68
N MET A 86 3.43 -5.35 2.56
CA MET A 86 4.04 -4.03 2.39
C MET A 86 3.61 -3.36 1.09
N HIS A 87 3.11 -4.08 0.08
CA HIS A 87 2.58 -3.47 -1.15
C HIS A 87 1.19 -2.82 -0.97
N GLY A 88 0.62 -2.81 0.26
CA GLY A 88 -0.79 -2.49 0.50
C GLY A 88 -1.19 -1.02 0.64
N LYS A 89 -0.25 -0.07 0.74
CA LYS A 89 -0.62 1.36 0.75
C LYS A 89 0.42 2.20 0.01
N PRO A 90 0.20 2.48 -1.28
CA PRO A 90 0.93 3.54 -1.97
C PRO A 90 0.71 4.85 -1.20
N PRO A 91 1.74 5.71 -1.08
CA PRO A 91 1.56 7.05 -0.53
C PRO A 91 0.46 7.79 -1.31
N ALA A 92 -0.27 8.66 -0.62
CA ALA A 92 -1.21 9.58 -1.28
C ALA A 92 -0.45 10.35 -2.35
N ASP A 93 -0.92 10.25 -3.59
CA ASP A 93 -0.29 10.90 -4.73
C ASP A 93 -0.88 12.31 -4.86
N GLU A 94 -0.27 13.25 -4.13
CA GLU A 94 -0.69 14.66 -4.11
C GLU A 94 -0.65 15.28 -5.53
N GLU A 95 0.24 14.81 -6.40
CA GLU A 95 0.34 15.26 -7.80
C GLU A 95 -0.85 14.73 -8.62
N ALA A 96 -1.20 13.46 -8.47
CA ALA A 96 -2.37 12.89 -9.13
C ALA A 96 -3.67 13.58 -8.67
N LEU A 97 -3.83 13.85 -7.37
CA LEU A 97 -4.99 14.57 -6.87
C LEU A 97 -5.07 15.98 -7.47
N LYS A 98 -3.94 16.69 -7.55
CA LYS A 98 -3.87 18.01 -8.18
C LYS A 98 -4.29 17.96 -9.65
N LEU A 99 -3.80 16.97 -10.40
CA LEU A 99 -4.20 16.72 -11.79
C LEU A 99 -5.71 16.47 -11.93
N LEU A 100 -6.31 15.75 -10.98
CA LEU A 100 -7.75 15.52 -10.98
C LEU A 100 -8.54 16.82 -10.81
N TYR A 101 -8.14 17.69 -9.87
CA TYR A 101 -8.77 19.01 -9.71
C TYR A 101 -8.58 19.92 -10.94
N GLU A 102 -7.41 19.88 -11.58
CA GLU A 102 -7.11 20.70 -12.77
C GLU A 102 -7.87 20.23 -14.02
N ARG A 103 -8.12 18.92 -14.17
CA ARG A 103 -8.71 18.33 -15.37
C ARG A 103 -10.15 17.85 -15.20
N ALA A 104 -10.73 17.98 -14.01
CA ALA A 104 -12.14 17.69 -13.79
C ALA A 104 -13.01 18.75 -14.48
N THR A 105 -13.71 18.34 -15.54
CA THR A 105 -14.63 19.18 -16.31
C THR A 105 -16.09 18.96 -15.91
N LEU A 106 -16.43 17.80 -15.34
CA LEU A 106 -17.79 17.51 -14.91
C LEU A 106 -18.13 18.18 -13.56
N PRO A 107 -19.24 18.93 -13.46
CA PRO A 107 -19.63 19.63 -12.24
C PRO A 107 -19.95 18.67 -11.09
N ASP A 108 -20.47 17.48 -11.40
CA ASP A 108 -20.74 16.45 -10.39
C ASP A 108 -19.44 15.89 -9.81
N LEU A 109 -18.37 15.78 -10.62
CA LEU A 109 -17.07 15.30 -10.19
C LEU A 109 -16.37 16.33 -9.31
N THR A 110 -16.37 17.61 -9.72
CA THR A 110 -15.81 18.69 -8.88
C THR A 110 -16.58 18.84 -7.58
N GLY A 111 -17.92 18.81 -7.63
CA GLY A 111 -18.77 18.83 -6.43
C GLY A 111 -18.57 17.60 -5.52
N TRP A 112 -18.21 16.44 -6.08
CA TRP A 112 -17.84 15.28 -5.27
C TRP A 112 -16.48 15.47 -4.59
N LEU A 113 -15.47 15.98 -5.31
CA LEU A 113 -14.13 16.23 -4.78
C LEU A 113 -14.14 17.23 -3.62
N ASP A 114 -14.94 18.30 -3.71
CA ASP A 114 -15.05 19.30 -2.66
C ASP A 114 -15.70 18.76 -1.38
N ARG A 115 -16.67 17.85 -1.52
CA ARG A 115 -17.37 17.21 -0.40
C ARG A 115 -16.57 16.06 0.23
N ASN A 116 -15.70 15.40 -0.54
CA ASN A 116 -15.03 14.16 -0.13
C ASN A 116 -13.49 14.27 -0.20
N LYS A 117 -12.91 15.36 0.30
CA LYS A 117 -11.46 15.63 0.24
C LYS A 117 -10.60 14.48 0.79
N ASP A 118 -10.99 13.92 1.93
CA ASP A 118 -10.24 12.82 2.55
C ASP A 118 -10.25 11.55 1.70
N ARG A 119 -11.37 11.24 1.03
CA ARG A 119 -11.46 10.07 0.14
C ARG A 119 -10.72 10.31 -1.16
N ALA A 120 -10.85 11.52 -1.74
CA ALA A 120 -10.14 11.92 -2.95
C ALA A 120 -8.61 11.79 -2.77
N ALA A 121 -8.09 12.14 -1.59
CA ALA A 121 -6.66 11.97 -1.26
C ALA A 121 -6.18 10.51 -1.21
N THR A 122 -7.09 9.52 -1.19
CA THR A 122 -6.75 8.10 -1.25
C THR A 122 -6.74 7.53 -2.66
N LEU A 123 -7.11 8.31 -3.68
CA LEU A 123 -7.11 7.85 -5.07
C LEU A 123 -5.66 7.71 -5.58
N HIS A 124 -5.40 6.63 -6.31
CA HIS A 124 -4.14 6.41 -6.99
C HIS A 124 -4.11 7.09 -8.36
N SER A 125 -2.92 7.33 -8.90
CA SER A 125 -2.74 7.93 -10.22
C SER A 125 -3.46 7.19 -11.34
N GLU A 126 -3.47 5.86 -11.31
CA GLU A 126 -4.24 5.03 -12.26
C GLU A 126 -5.75 5.25 -12.13
N GLU A 127 -6.25 5.36 -10.90
CA GLU A 127 -7.68 5.59 -10.62
C GLU A 127 -8.10 7.01 -10.99
N VAL A 128 -7.22 7.99 -10.77
CA VAL A 128 -7.40 9.37 -11.23
C VAL A 128 -7.50 9.43 -12.74
N GLN A 129 -6.57 8.79 -13.46
CA GLN A 129 -6.60 8.79 -14.92
C GLN A 129 -7.87 8.12 -15.44
N GLU A 130 -8.29 7.01 -14.83
CA GLU A 130 -9.53 6.34 -15.18
C GLU A 130 -10.77 7.21 -14.91
N LEU A 131 -10.83 7.94 -13.79
CA LEU A 131 -11.89 8.92 -13.54
C LEU A 131 -11.89 10.02 -14.59
N LEU A 132 -10.71 10.52 -14.99
CA LEU A 132 -10.60 11.52 -16.05
C LEU A 132 -11.11 10.99 -17.39
N ASP A 133 -10.79 9.75 -17.74
CA ASP A 133 -11.22 9.10 -18.98
C ASP A 133 -12.74 8.85 -18.99
N MET A 134 -13.33 8.58 -17.82
CA MET A 134 -14.78 8.40 -17.66
C MET A 134 -15.60 9.70 -17.80
N GLN A 135 -14.95 10.87 -17.88
CA GLN A 135 -15.60 12.18 -18.09
C GLN A 135 -15.99 12.46 -19.55
N ALA A 136 -15.70 11.54 -20.47
CA ALA A 136 -16.13 11.69 -21.86
C ALA A 136 -17.65 11.94 -21.95
N PRO A 137 -18.15 12.71 -22.94
CA PRO A 137 -19.58 12.94 -23.11
C PRO A 137 -20.37 11.62 -23.19
N ASN A 138 -21.50 11.52 -22.47
CA ASN A 138 -22.23 10.26 -22.27
C ASN A 138 -21.39 9.13 -21.63
N GLY A 139 -20.38 9.50 -20.85
CA GLY A 139 -19.46 8.60 -20.18
C GLY A 139 -20.07 7.95 -18.93
N PRO A 140 -19.33 7.02 -18.30
CA PRO A 140 -19.79 6.34 -17.09
C PRO A 140 -20.15 7.28 -15.94
N LEU A 141 -19.45 8.41 -15.79
CA LEU A 141 -19.71 9.36 -14.71
C LEU A 141 -21.08 10.04 -14.84
N GLU A 142 -21.51 10.37 -16.06
CA GLU A 142 -22.85 10.94 -16.31
C GLU A 142 -23.94 9.85 -16.22
N LYS A 143 -23.66 8.63 -16.69
CA LYS A 143 -24.64 7.54 -16.75
C LYS A 143 -24.92 6.88 -15.40
N PHE A 144 -23.86 6.65 -14.62
CA PHE A 144 -23.93 5.88 -13.38
C PHE A 144 -23.69 6.76 -12.15
N GLY A 145 -23.25 8.00 -12.32
CA GLY A 145 -22.92 8.90 -11.23
C GLY A 145 -21.50 8.71 -10.71
N VAL A 146 -20.93 9.81 -10.22
CA VAL A 146 -19.55 9.86 -9.71
C VAL A 146 -19.32 8.95 -8.52
N GLU A 147 -20.24 8.95 -7.54
CA GLU A 147 -20.12 8.13 -6.33
C GLU A 147 -19.98 6.64 -6.67
N ASN A 148 -20.86 6.13 -7.56
CA ASN A 148 -20.84 4.73 -7.96
C ASN A 148 -19.54 4.36 -8.70
N CYS A 149 -19.02 5.27 -9.53
CA CYS A 149 -17.74 5.03 -10.22
C CYS A 149 -16.57 4.99 -9.23
N VAL A 150 -16.54 5.90 -8.26
CA VAL A 150 -15.51 5.90 -7.20
C VAL A 150 -15.62 4.64 -6.33
N GLU A 151 -16.83 4.24 -5.92
CA GLU A 151 -17.03 3.01 -5.17
C GLU A 151 -16.55 1.77 -5.94
N LEU A 152 -16.78 1.72 -7.26
CA LEU A 152 -16.27 0.63 -8.10
C LEU A 152 -14.75 0.57 -8.10
N LEU A 153 -14.06 1.71 -8.20
CA LEU A 153 -12.60 1.80 -8.12
C LEU A 153 -12.10 1.33 -6.75
N GLU A 154 -12.69 1.83 -5.66
CA GLU A 154 -12.34 1.45 -4.29
C GLU A 154 -12.54 -0.06 -4.05
N ARG A 155 -13.65 -0.62 -4.53
CA ARG A 155 -13.95 -2.07 -4.47
C ARG A 155 -12.94 -2.88 -5.26
N ARG A 156 -12.59 -2.45 -6.48
CA ARG A 156 -11.60 -3.10 -7.32
C ARG A 156 -10.23 -3.10 -6.65
N ARG A 157 -9.79 -1.96 -6.12
CA ARG A 157 -8.54 -1.84 -5.37
C ARG A 157 -8.48 -2.80 -4.19
N LYS A 158 -9.53 -2.82 -3.37
CA LYS A 158 -9.63 -3.73 -2.21
C LYS A 158 -9.53 -5.19 -2.65
N LEU A 159 -10.24 -5.58 -3.71
CA LEU A 159 -10.22 -6.94 -4.24
C LEU A 159 -8.83 -7.34 -4.73
N VAL A 160 -8.16 -6.46 -5.50
CA VAL A 160 -6.79 -6.72 -6.00
C VAL A 160 -5.82 -6.89 -4.83
N CYS A 161 -5.91 -6.05 -3.80
CA CYS A 161 -5.09 -6.20 -2.59
C CYS A 161 -5.34 -7.54 -1.89
N GLN A 162 -6.61 -7.93 -1.70
CA GLN A 162 -6.96 -9.22 -1.09
C GLN A 162 -6.45 -10.40 -1.91
N VAL A 163 -6.59 -10.35 -3.23
CA VAL A 163 -6.09 -11.39 -4.14
C VAL A 163 -4.57 -11.49 -4.06
N ARG A 164 -3.84 -10.37 -4.00
CA ARG A 164 -2.38 -10.36 -3.81
C ARG A 164 -1.98 -11.00 -2.49
N GLU A 165 -2.69 -10.71 -1.41
CA GLU A 165 -2.44 -11.33 -0.10
C GLU A 165 -2.66 -12.84 -0.14
N ILE A 166 -3.77 -13.29 -0.74
CA ILE A 166 -4.08 -14.74 -0.86
C ILE A 166 -3.07 -15.43 -1.77
N ALA A 167 -2.66 -14.80 -2.87
CA ALA A 167 -1.66 -15.33 -3.80
C ALA A 167 -0.29 -15.56 -3.15
N GLY A 168 0.02 -14.85 -2.06
CA GLY A 168 1.22 -15.07 -1.25
C GLY A 168 1.12 -16.24 -0.25
N THR A 169 0.06 -17.05 -0.34
CA THR A 169 -0.20 -18.18 0.57
C THR A 169 -0.34 -19.50 -0.19
N GLU A 170 -0.53 -20.60 0.53
CA GLU A 170 -0.81 -21.93 -0.02
C GLU A 170 -2.10 -21.99 -0.87
N TYR A 171 -2.95 -20.97 -0.79
CA TYR A 171 -4.21 -20.90 -1.54
C TYR A 171 -4.06 -20.33 -2.96
N LEU A 172 -2.84 -20.06 -3.44
CA LEU A 172 -2.58 -19.54 -4.79
C LEU A 172 -3.29 -20.37 -5.88
N ASP A 173 -3.18 -21.70 -5.82
CA ASP A 173 -3.75 -22.60 -6.83
C ASP A 173 -5.28 -22.48 -6.93
N LEU A 174 -5.97 -22.25 -5.81
CA LEU A 174 -7.42 -22.04 -5.79
C LEU A 174 -7.81 -20.72 -6.44
N VAL A 175 -7.05 -19.65 -6.17
CA VAL A 175 -7.26 -18.34 -6.80
C VAL A 175 -7.04 -18.45 -8.30
N GLU A 176 -5.99 -19.14 -8.74
CA GLU A 176 -5.70 -19.35 -10.15
C GLU A 176 -6.85 -20.10 -10.84
N GLN A 177 -7.35 -21.19 -10.24
CA GLN A 177 -8.48 -21.94 -10.79
C GLN A 177 -9.75 -21.08 -10.92
N LEU A 178 -10.07 -20.30 -9.90
CA LEU A 178 -11.23 -19.41 -9.92
C LEU A 178 -11.10 -18.34 -11.00
N VAL A 179 -9.95 -17.66 -11.07
CA VAL A 179 -9.69 -16.63 -12.07
C VAL A 179 -9.77 -17.23 -13.47
N ARG A 180 -9.17 -18.41 -13.69
CA ARG A 180 -9.21 -19.10 -14.99
C ARG A 180 -10.64 -19.45 -15.41
N LEU A 181 -11.43 -20.02 -14.50
CA LEU A 181 -12.83 -20.37 -14.77
C LEU A 181 -13.65 -19.14 -15.19
N VAL A 182 -13.50 -18.03 -14.45
CA VAL A 182 -14.23 -16.79 -14.76
C VAL A 182 -13.70 -16.15 -16.04
N TYR A 183 -12.38 -16.13 -16.25
CA TYR A 183 -11.75 -15.59 -17.45
C TYR A 183 -12.23 -16.32 -18.71
N ASP A 184 -12.26 -17.66 -18.68
CA ASP A 184 -12.76 -18.49 -19.78
C ASP A 184 -14.25 -18.26 -20.06
N LYS A 185 -15.05 -17.95 -19.02
CA LYS A 185 -16.45 -17.56 -19.20
C LYS A 185 -16.62 -16.18 -19.83
N VAL A 186 -15.77 -15.21 -19.48
CA VAL A 186 -15.86 -13.82 -19.97
C VAL A 186 -15.29 -13.66 -21.39
N LYS A 187 -14.15 -14.29 -21.69
CA LYS A 187 -13.51 -14.23 -23.01
C LYS A 187 -14.08 -15.26 -24.00
N GLY A 188 -14.91 -16.18 -23.51
CA GLY A 188 -15.35 -17.37 -24.24
C GLY A 188 -14.27 -18.46 -24.22
N PRO A 189 -14.64 -19.75 -24.36
CA PRO A 189 -13.65 -20.82 -24.48
C PRO A 189 -12.77 -20.51 -25.68
N ARG A 190 -11.44 -20.50 -25.49
CA ARG A 190 -10.49 -20.42 -26.60
C ARG A 190 -10.84 -21.54 -27.59
N ARG A 191 -11.50 -21.17 -28.68
CA ARG A 191 -11.58 -22.03 -29.87
C ARG A 191 -10.18 -22.05 -30.45
N CYS A 192 -9.42 -23.07 -30.08
CA CYS A 192 -8.40 -23.61 -30.97
C CYS A 192 -9.12 -24.45 -32.03
#